data_AF-A0A258AQU4-F1
#
_entry.id   AF-A0A258AQU4-F1
#
_cell.length_a   1.000
_cell.length_b   1.000
_cell.length_c   1.000
_cell.angle_alpha   90.00
_cell.angle_beta   90.00
_cell.angle_gamma   90.00
#
_symmetry.space_group_name_H-M   'P 1'
#
loop_
_entity.id
_entity.type
_entity.pdbx_description
1 polymer ?
#
loop_
_entity_poly.entity_id
_entity_poly.type
_entity_poly.pdbx_seq_one_letter_code
_entity_poly.pdbx_strand_id
1 'polypeptide(L)'
;EFADRRQQQLKQEDMQIRKGLYEEILVVVRDRSKKDAFDIVFDKTGVSLSTVPIILHVREGAATDLTDQLIVELNKDAPPPGTEPKKEDATAPAPKTDELKK
;
A
#
# COMPACT_ATOMS: atom_id res chain seq x y z
N GLU A 1 28.24 -1.05 7.37
CA GLU A 1 28.21 -1.01 5.88
C GLU A 1 27.26 -1.99 5.19
N PHE A 2 27.44 -3.32 5.30
CA PHE A 2 26.52 -4.28 4.64
C PHE A 2 25.11 -4.24 5.28
N ALA A 3 25.04 -4.23 6.60
CA ALA A 3 23.78 -4.14 7.35
C ALA A 3 23.00 -2.84 7.02
N ASP A 4 23.69 -1.70 6.99
CA ASP A 4 23.08 -0.41 6.68
C ASP A 4 22.53 -0.36 5.24
N ARG A 5 23.29 -0.89 4.28
CA ARG A 5 22.84 -1.03 2.88
C ARG A 5 21.61 -1.91 2.76
N ARG A 6 21.58 -3.06 3.46
CA ARG A 6 20.43 -3.95 3.46
C ARG A 6 19.19 -3.28 4.09
N GLN A 7 19.38 -2.55 5.19
CA GLN A 7 18.28 -1.83 5.84
C GLN A 7 17.71 -0.72 4.94
N GLN A 8 18.56 0.00 4.21
CA GLN A 8 18.10 1.02 3.26
C GLN A 8 17.31 0.41 2.09
N GLN A 9 17.76 -0.72 1.54
CA GLN A 9 17.02 -1.44 0.50
C GLN A 9 15.63 -1.87 0.99
N LEU A 10 15.54 -2.46 2.18
CA LEU A 10 14.26 -2.87 2.77
C LEU A 10 13.31 -1.68 2.99
N LYS A 11 13.82 -0.54 3.43
CA LYS A 11 13.02 0.69 3.58
C LYS A 11 12.50 1.20 2.24
N GLN A 12 13.33 1.15 1.19
CA GLN A 12 12.91 1.54 -0.15
C GLN A 12 11.85 0.58 -0.69
N GLU A 13 12.03 -0.73 -0.51
CA GLU A 13 11.07 -1.77 -0.89
C GLU A 13 9.72 -1.56 -0.18
N ASP A 14 9.72 -1.37 1.14
CA ASP A 14 8.51 -1.06 1.93
C ASP A 14 7.81 0.21 1.42
N MET A 15 8.58 1.27 1.13
CA MET A 15 8.02 2.51 0.58
C MET A 15 7.37 2.31 -0.80
N GLN A 16 7.98 1.51 -1.68
CA GLN A 16 7.43 1.21 -3.00
C GLN A 16 6.15 0.37 -2.90
N ILE A 17 6.15 -0.65 -2.05
CA ILE A 17 4.95 -1.48 -1.80
C ILE A 17 3.81 -0.61 -1.28
N ARG A 18 4.08 0.21 -0.25
CA ARG A 18 3.07 1.13 0.31
C ARG A 18 2.54 2.09 -0.75
N LYS A 19 3.42 2.68 -1.56
CA LYS A 19 3.02 3.59 -2.64
C LYS A 19 2.08 2.90 -3.63
N GLY A 20 2.41 1.69 -4.07
CA GLY A 20 1.55 0.91 -4.97
C GLY A 20 0.16 0.64 -4.36
N LEU A 21 0.12 0.22 -3.10
CA LEU A 21 -1.15 0.01 -2.38
C LEU A 21 -1.99 1.29 -2.29
N TYR A 22 -1.36 2.44 -2.00
CA TYR A 22 -2.08 3.72 -1.96
C TYR A 22 -2.65 4.11 -3.31
N GLU A 23 -1.89 3.94 -4.40
CA GLU A 23 -2.36 4.25 -5.75
C GLU A 23 -3.55 3.37 -6.14
N GLU A 24 -3.51 2.07 -5.82
CA GLU A 24 -4.60 1.14 -6.07
C GLU A 24 -5.88 1.52 -5.30
N ILE A 25 -5.75 1.79 -4.00
CA ILE A 25 -6.87 2.24 -3.16
C ILE A 25 -7.47 3.53 -3.73
N LEU A 26 -6.65 4.50 -4.15
CA LEU A 26 -7.13 5.76 -4.71
C LEU A 26 -7.92 5.57 -6.01
N VAL A 27 -7.52 4.64 -6.86
CA VAL A 27 -8.26 4.30 -8.09
C VAL A 27 -9.63 3.72 -7.73
N VAL A 28 -9.66 2.72 -6.84
CA VAL A 28 -10.90 2.07 -6.41
C VAL A 28 -11.85 3.06 -5.74
N VAL A 29 -11.35 3.89 -4.81
CA VAL A 29 -12.14 4.95 -4.16
C VAL A 29 -12.73 5.90 -5.20
N ARG A 30 -11.91 6.41 -6.13
CA ARG A 30 -12.35 7.35 -7.16
C ARG A 30 -13.46 6.75 -8.03
N ASP A 31 -13.25 5.54 -8.54
CA ASP A 31 -14.18 4.91 -9.47
C ASP A 31 -15.49 4.56 -8.77
N ARG A 32 -15.41 4.10 -7.52
CA ARG A 32 -16.60 3.87 -6.69
C ARG A 32 -17.34 5.17 -6.38
N SER A 33 -16.61 6.22 -6.04
CA SER A 33 -17.20 7.54 -5.73
C SER A 33 -18.01 8.08 -6.91
N LYS A 34 -17.47 7.95 -8.13
CA LYS A 34 -18.16 8.35 -9.36
C LYS A 34 -19.40 7.50 -9.63
N LYS A 35 -19.29 6.18 -9.45
CA LYS A 35 -20.37 5.23 -9.69
C LYS A 35 -21.58 5.50 -8.79
N ASP A 36 -21.32 5.81 -7.53
CA ASP A 36 -22.35 6.06 -6.53
C ASP A 36 -22.72 7.56 -6.43
N ALA A 37 -22.20 8.38 -7.35
CA ALA A 37 -22.46 9.82 -7.45
C ALA A 37 -22.14 10.63 -6.18
N PHE A 38 -21.05 10.27 -5.48
CA PHE A 38 -20.52 11.10 -4.41
C PHE A 38 -19.73 12.29 -4.98
N ASP A 39 -20.09 13.50 -4.55
CA ASP A 39 -19.38 14.72 -4.94
C ASP A 39 -18.04 14.88 -4.22
N ILE A 40 -17.98 14.44 -2.96
CA ILE A 40 -16.81 14.59 -2.09
C ILE A 40 -16.65 13.33 -1.23
N VAL A 41 -15.42 12.84 -1.11
CA VAL A 41 -15.04 11.78 -0.18
C VAL A 41 -13.89 12.27 0.70
N PHE A 42 -14.01 12.05 2.01
CA PHE A 42 -12.98 12.37 2.98
C PHE A 42 -12.41 11.10 3.60
N ASP A 43 -11.09 11.06 3.75
CA ASP A 43 -10.42 10.07 4.59
C ASP A 43 -10.58 10.47 6.06
N LYS A 44 -11.27 9.63 6.84
CA LYS A 44 -11.50 9.83 8.27
C LYS A 44 -10.20 9.85 9.08
N THR A 45 -9.15 9.18 8.61
CA THR A 45 -7.82 9.17 9.25
C THR A 45 -6.94 10.33 8.78
N GLY A 46 -7.41 11.10 7.79
CA GLY A 46 -6.68 12.21 7.21
C GLY A 46 -6.32 13.28 8.23
N VAL A 47 -5.04 13.63 8.26
CA VAL A 47 -4.49 14.73 9.07
C VAL A 47 -3.87 15.80 8.18
N SER A 48 -3.90 17.03 8.65
CA SER A 48 -3.18 18.15 8.04
C SER A 48 -1.66 18.02 8.20
N LEU A 49 -0.90 18.90 7.55
CA LEU A 49 0.56 19.00 7.72
C LEU A 49 0.97 19.26 9.18
N SER A 50 0.12 19.94 9.94
CA SER A 50 0.31 20.18 11.37
C SER A 50 -0.21 19.04 12.25
N THR A 51 -0.45 17.86 11.66
CA THR A 51 -0.95 16.64 12.31
C THR A 51 -2.28 16.80 13.04
N VAL A 52 -3.08 17.80 12.65
CA VAL A 52 -4.44 17.99 13.18
C VAL A 52 -5.43 17.21 12.30
N PRO A 53 -6.34 16.39 12.87
CA PRO A 53 -7.37 15.70 12.11
C PRO A 53 -8.23 16.65 11.29
N ILE A 54 -8.51 16.28 10.04
CA ILE A 54 -9.33 17.09 9.14
C ILE A 54 -10.82 17.01 9.53
N ILE A 55 -11.26 15.84 10.00
CA ILE A 55 -12.62 15.60 10.50
C ILE A 55 -12.52 15.19 11.96
N LEU A 56 -13.18 15.94 12.85
CA LEU A 56 -13.25 15.62 14.28
C LEU A 56 -14.49 14.79 14.63
N HIS A 57 -15.62 15.10 13.99
CA HIS A 57 -16.88 14.43 14.24
C HIS A 57 -17.78 14.52 13.02
N VAL A 58 -18.50 13.43 12.75
CA VAL A 58 -19.62 13.38 11.82
C VAL A 58 -20.79 12.82 12.58
N ARG A 59 -21.94 13.50 12.51
CA ARG A 59 -23.18 13.00 13.10
C ARG A 59 -23.53 11.66 12.46
N GLU A 60 -24.02 10.72 13.26
CA GLU A 60 -24.47 9.41 12.77
C GLU A 60 -25.46 9.56 11.60
N GLY A 61 -25.21 8.82 10.52
CA GLY A 61 -26.00 8.87 9.28
C GLY A 61 -25.88 10.15 8.44
N ALA A 62 -25.05 11.12 8.82
CA ALA A 62 -24.83 12.33 8.03
C ALA A 62 -23.83 12.14 6.87
N ALA A 63 -23.04 11.06 6.91
CA ALA A 63 -22.16 10.63 5.84
C ALA A 63 -22.26 9.12 5.66
N THR A 64 -21.94 8.65 4.46
CA THR A 64 -21.85 7.22 4.14
C THR A 64 -20.41 6.76 4.30
N ASP A 65 -20.18 5.68 5.03
CA ASP A 65 -18.88 5.02 5.10
C ASP A 65 -18.74 4.03 3.93
N LEU A 66 -17.71 4.23 3.09
CA LEU A 66 -17.44 3.39 1.92
C LEU A 66 -16.47 2.25 2.23
N THR A 67 -15.85 2.23 3.41
CA THR A 67 -14.67 1.39 3.72
C THR A 67 -14.94 -0.09 3.45
N ASP A 68 -16.01 -0.65 4.00
CA ASP A 68 -16.31 -2.08 3.85
C ASP A 68 -16.52 -2.48 2.38
N GLN A 69 -17.21 -1.62 1.62
CA GLN A 69 -17.50 -1.88 0.21
C GLN A 69 -16.22 -1.81 -0.63
N LEU A 70 -15.34 -0.85 -0.33
CA LEU A 70 -14.05 -0.68 -0.99
C LEU A 70 -13.09 -1.82 -0.66
N ILE A 71 -13.07 -2.33 0.58
CA ILE A 71 -12.25 -3.49 0.96
C ILE A 71 -12.67 -4.73 0.16
N VAL A 72 -13.98 -4.97 0.02
CA VAL A 72 -14.48 -6.06 -0.80
C VAL A 72 -14.06 -5.87 -2.26
N GLU A 73 -14.15 -4.64 -2.78
CA GLU A 73 -13.80 -4.33 -4.16
C GLU A 73 -12.31 -4.46 -4.47
N LEU A 74 -11.45 -3.95 -3.59
CA LEU A 74 -10.00 -4.02 -3.71
C LEU A 74 -9.51 -5.48 -3.68
N ASN A 75 -10.10 -6.33 -2.84
CA ASN A 75 -9.65 -7.70 -2.67
C ASN A 75 -10.29 -8.71 -3.64
N LYS A 76 -11.07 -8.28 -4.64
CA LYS A 76 -11.73 -9.19 -5.60
C LYS A 76 -10.74 -10.11 -6.33
N ASP A 77 -9.58 -9.57 -6.67
CA ASP A 77 -8.52 -10.27 -7.40
C ASP A 77 -7.35 -10.64 -6.46
N ALA A 78 -7.52 -10.49 -5.15
CA ALA A 78 -6.49 -10.81 -4.19
C ALA A 78 -6.22 -12.33 -4.16
N PRO A 79 -4.94 -12.74 -4.12
CA PRO A 79 -4.59 -14.12 -3.86
C PRO A 79 -5.18 -14.60 -2.52
N PRO A 80 -5.52 -15.90 -2.38
CA PRO A 80 -6.02 -16.43 -1.12
C PRO A 80 -5.10 -16.08 0.06
N PRO A 81 -5.64 -15.80 1.25
CA PRO A 81 -4.82 -15.53 2.42
C PRO A 81 -3.79 -16.65 2.64
N GLY A 82 -2.50 -16.31 2.59
CA GLY A 82 -1.40 -17.26 2.74
C GLY A 82 -0.70 -17.69 1.44
N THR A 83 -1.14 -17.26 0.26
CA THR A 83 -0.32 -17.32 -0.94
C THR A 83 0.61 -16.11 -0.96
N GLU A 84 1.87 -16.31 -0.58
CA GLU A 84 2.89 -15.28 -0.76
C GLU A 84 2.95 -14.86 -2.24
N PRO A 85 3.07 -13.56 -2.57
CA PRO A 85 3.37 -13.16 -3.93
C PRO A 85 4.69 -13.85 -4.31
N LYS A 86 4.62 -14.66 -5.37
CA LYS A 86 5.79 -15.33 -5.93
C LYS A 86 6.79 -14.23 -6.26
N LYS A 87 7.85 -14.11 -5.46
CA LYS A 87 9.02 -13.29 -5.79
C LYS A 87 9.47 -13.74 -7.17
N GLU A 88 9.16 -12.95 -8.20
CA GLU A 88 9.83 -13.07 -9.49
C GLU A 88 11.32 -12.89 -9.26
N ASP A 89 12.09 -13.77 -9.88
CA ASP A 89 13.48 -14.07 -9.63
C ASP A 89 14.37 -12.84 -9.49
N ALA A 90 14.72 -12.50 -8.24
CA ALA A 90 15.99 -11.85 -7.97
C ALA A 90 17.08 -12.93 -8.03
N THR A 91 17.49 -13.28 -9.25
CA THR A 91 18.70 -14.07 -9.50
C THR A 91 19.89 -13.29 -8.96
N ALA A 92 20.25 -13.52 -7.69
CA ALA A 92 21.52 -13.09 -7.15
C ALA A 92 22.63 -13.89 -7.85
N PRO A 93 23.59 -13.26 -8.56
CA PRO A 93 24.75 -13.98 -9.03
C PRO A 93 25.59 -14.37 -7.81
N ALA A 94 25.82 -15.68 -7.65
CA ALA A 94 26.67 -16.25 -6.61
C ALA A 94 28.09 -15.65 -6.65
N PRO A 95 28.74 -15.45 -5.49
CA PRO A 95 30.15 -15.04 -5.48
C PRO A 95 30.98 -16.22 -6.02
N LYS A 96 31.72 -15.99 -7.11
CA LYS A 96 32.75 -16.94 -7.53
C LYS A 96 33.85 -16.92 -6.47
N THR A 97 33.98 -18.04 -5.78
CA THR A 97 35.17 -18.42 -5.02
C THR A 97 36.34 -18.45 -6.01
N ASP A 98 37.23 -17.46 -5.95
CA ASP A 98 38.49 -17.53 -6.68
C ASP A 98 39.47 -18.31 -5.79
N GLU A 99 39.69 -19.56 -6.19
CA GLU A 99 40.63 -20.47 -5.59
C GLU A 99 42.06 -19.97 -5.74
N LEU A 100 42.84 -20.20 -4.68
CA LEU A 100 44.30 -20.22 -4.69
C LEU A 100 44.87 -20.78 -6.00
N LYS A 101 45.74 -20.01 -6.66
CA LYS A 101 46.88 -20.59 -7.39
C LYS A 101 48.18 -19.90 -6.99
N LYS A 102 49.07 -20.79 -6.52
CA LYS A 102 50.53 -20.68 -6.36
C LYS A 102 51.22 -19.93 -7.47
#